data_AF-T0MVE7-F1
#
_entry.id   AF-T0MVE7-F1
#
_cell.length_a   1.000
_cell.length_b   1.000
_cell.length_c   1.000
_cell.angle_alpha   90.00
_cell.angle_beta   90.00
_cell.angle_gamma   90.00
#
_symmetry.space_group_name_H-M   'P 1'
#
loop_
_entity.id
_entity.type
_entity.pdbx_description
1 polymer ?
#
loop_
_entity_poly.entity_id
_entity_poly.type
_entity_poly.pdbx_seq_one_letter_code
_entity_poly.pdbx_strand_id
1 'polypeptide(L)'
;MDLNIYKDKIEQWVRNYFNNKPIENKFYIEPMTYSLKVGGKRIRPILMMITYNMYSKNMDSVLPFAAAMEMIHTYSLIHDDLPCMDDDDLRRGKPTNHKVYGEAIATLAGDGLLNEAMIIMFNECLDGDIKKISYRMYYL
;
A
#
# COMPACT_ATOMS: atom_id res chain seq x y z
N MET A 1 -10.58 -8.05 -21.07
CA MET A 1 -10.23 -8.16 -19.64
C MET A 1 -10.51 -6.83 -18.99
N ASP A 2 -11.44 -6.78 -18.04
CA ASP A 2 -11.79 -5.53 -17.37
C ASP A 2 -10.82 -5.27 -16.22
N LEU A 3 -9.99 -4.23 -16.34
CA LEU A 3 -9.00 -3.85 -15.33
C LEU A 3 -9.66 -3.21 -14.10
N ASN A 4 -10.90 -2.72 -14.23
CA ASN A 4 -11.60 -2.08 -13.12
C ASN A 4 -11.89 -3.07 -11.98
N ILE A 5 -12.14 -4.35 -12.31
CA ILE A 5 -12.35 -5.40 -11.30
C ILE A 5 -11.16 -5.52 -10.34
N TYR A 6 -9.93 -5.47 -10.88
CA TYR A 6 -8.71 -5.53 -10.06
C TYR A 6 -8.57 -4.30 -9.19
N LYS A 7 -8.77 -3.12 -9.80
CA LYS A 7 -8.72 -1.84 -9.10
C LYS A 7 -9.70 -1.81 -7.91
N ASP A 8 -10.95 -2.18 -8.14
CA ASP A 8 -12.01 -2.14 -7.13
C ASP A 8 -11.70 -3.09 -5.97
N LYS A 9 -11.18 -4.30 -6.26
CA LYS A 9 -10.72 -5.24 -5.23
C LYS A 9 -9.61 -4.65 -4.37
N ILE A 10 -8.60 -4.01 -4.98
CA ILE A 10 -7.49 -3.38 -4.25
C ILE A 10 -8.01 -2.24 -3.38
N GLU A 11 -8.86 -1.37 -3.92
CA GLU A 11 -9.40 -0.23 -3.18
C GLU A 11 -10.28 -0.67 -2.01
N GLN A 12 -11.09 -1.71 -2.21
CA GLN A 12 -11.91 -2.30 -1.16
C GLN A 12 -11.03 -2.94 -0.07
N TRP A 13 -10.01 -3.70 -0.46
CA TRP A 13 -9.10 -4.36 0.49
C TRP A 13 -8.37 -3.32 1.35
N VAL A 14 -7.76 -2.29 0.73
CA VAL A 14 -7.04 -1.22 1.43
C VAL A 14 -7.98 -0.46 2.37
N ARG A 15 -9.21 -0.16 1.93
CA ARG A 15 -10.22 0.50 2.78
C ARG A 15 -10.55 -0.35 4.01
N ASN A 16 -10.80 -1.64 3.82
CA ASN A 16 -11.14 -2.54 4.92
C ASN A 16 -9.97 -2.69 5.90
N TYR A 17 -8.74 -2.77 5.38
CA TYR A 17 -7.52 -2.84 6.19
C TYR A 17 -7.42 -1.69 7.20
N PHE A 18 -7.50 -0.45 6.72
CA PHE A 18 -7.39 0.73 7.58
C PHE A 18 -8.63 0.97 8.46
N ASN A 19 -9.83 0.57 8.02
CA ASN A 19 -11.04 0.68 8.84
C ASN A 19 -11.04 -0.25 10.06
N ASN A 20 -10.33 -1.37 9.98
CA ASN A 20 -10.25 -2.35 11.06
C ASN A 20 -9.14 -2.03 12.09
N LYS A 21 -8.36 -0.97 11.88
CA LYS A 21 -7.31 -0.55 12.82
C LYS A 21 -7.92 0.13 14.06
N PRO A 22 -7.29 0.03 15.25
CA PRO A 22 -7.77 0.66 16.47
C PRO A 22 -8.03 2.17 16.33
N ILE A 23 -9.09 2.65 16.97
CA ILE A 23 -9.56 4.04 16.88
C ILE A 23 -8.50 5.05 17.37
N GLU A 24 -7.70 4.65 18.36
CA GLU A 24 -6.59 5.43 18.92
C GLU A 24 -5.52 5.82 17.88
N ASN A 25 -5.43 5.09 16.76
CA ASN A 25 -4.48 5.38 15.68
C ASN A 25 -5.05 6.33 14.61
N LYS A 26 -6.31 6.80 14.74
CA LYS A 26 -6.98 7.59 13.70
C LYS A 26 -6.22 8.85 13.29
N PHE A 27 -5.54 9.51 14.22
CA PHE A 27 -4.76 10.72 13.96
C PHE A 27 -3.67 10.48 12.88
N TYR A 28 -3.02 9.33 12.89
CA TYR A 28 -1.97 8.98 11.93
C TYR A 28 -2.52 8.26 10.70
N ILE A 29 -3.62 7.52 10.84
CA ILE A 29 -4.28 6.81 9.72
C ILE A 29 -4.88 7.78 8.71
N GLU A 30 -5.40 8.92 9.16
CA GLU A 30 -6.05 9.86 8.27
C GLU A 30 -5.08 10.46 7.22
N PRO A 31 -3.89 10.97 7.59
CA PRO A 31 -2.85 11.39 6.64
C PRO A 31 -2.38 10.27 5.71
N MET A 32 -2.19 9.04 6.22
CA MET A 32 -1.81 7.88 5.39
C MET A 32 -2.88 7.57 4.33
N THR A 33 -4.14 7.52 4.76
CA THR A 33 -5.25 7.16 3.85
C THR A 33 -5.64 8.30 2.93
N TYR A 34 -5.33 9.56 3.26
CA TYR A 34 -5.55 10.70 2.38
C TYR A 34 -4.89 10.48 1.02
N SER A 35 -3.57 10.24 1.00
CA SER A 35 -2.81 10.05 -0.24
C SER A 35 -3.24 8.79 -1.00
N LEU A 36 -3.65 7.73 -0.29
CA LEU A 36 -4.25 6.55 -0.91
C LEU A 36 -5.59 6.89 -1.61
N LYS A 37 -6.42 7.76 -1.01
CA LYS A 37 -7.73 8.18 -1.55
C LYS A 37 -7.65 9.25 -2.63
N VAL A 38 -6.54 9.99 -2.76
CA VAL A 38 -6.32 10.93 -3.88
C VAL A 38 -6.49 10.20 -5.24
N GLY A 39 -6.31 8.88 -5.25
CA GLY A 39 -6.75 7.98 -6.30
C GLY A 39 -5.58 7.35 -7.03
N GLY A 40 -5.78 6.95 -8.28
CA GLY A 40 -4.71 6.49 -9.15
C GLY A 40 -5.14 5.42 -10.13
N LYS A 41 -4.25 5.14 -11.07
CA LYS A 41 -4.44 4.07 -12.06
C LYS A 41 -4.19 2.67 -11.48
N ARG A 42 -3.60 2.58 -10.28
CA ARG A 42 -3.25 1.33 -9.57
C ARG A 42 -2.45 0.36 -10.45
N ILE A 43 -1.55 0.87 -11.30
CA ILE A 43 -0.84 0.06 -12.29
C ILE A 43 0.01 -1.04 -11.63
N ARG A 44 0.75 -0.69 -10.57
CA ARG A 44 1.64 -1.62 -9.85
C ARG A 44 0.89 -2.81 -9.23
N PRO A 45 -0.14 -2.61 -8.39
CA PRO A 45 -0.87 -3.73 -7.80
C PRO A 45 -1.67 -4.51 -8.84
N ILE A 46 -2.23 -3.86 -9.86
CA ILE A 46 -2.90 -4.55 -10.97
C ILE A 46 -1.91 -5.46 -11.70
N LEU A 47 -0.72 -4.97 -12.04
CA LEU A 47 0.31 -5.77 -12.73
C LEU A 47 0.68 -7.02 -11.91
N MET A 48 0.83 -6.89 -10.59
CA MET A 48 1.08 -8.02 -9.71
C MET A 48 -0.06 -9.04 -9.76
N MET A 49 -1.31 -8.59 -9.60
CA MET A 49 -2.47 -9.48 -9.59
C MET A 49 -2.65 -10.22 -10.92
N ILE A 50 -2.46 -9.53 -12.04
CA ILE A 50 -2.55 -10.14 -13.38
C ILE A 50 -1.46 -11.19 -13.56
N THR A 51 -0.22 -10.85 -13.20
CA THR A 51 0.92 -11.77 -13.29
C THR A 51 0.67 -13.02 -12.45
N TYR A 52 0.17 -12.87 -11.23
CA TYR A 52 -0.17 -14.00 -10.37
C TYR A 52 -1.31 -14.86 -10.94
N ASN A 53 -2.33 -14.22 -11.53
CA ASN A 53 -3.48 -14.90 -12.14
C ASN A 53 -3.11 -15.73 -13.39
N MET A 54 -1.92 -15.50 -13.99
CA MET A 54 -1.39 -16.37 -15.05
C MET A 54 -1.00 -17.76 -14.53
N TYR A 55 -0.67 -17.89 -13.23
CA TYR A 55 -0.16 -19.12 -12.63
C TYR A 55 -1.11 -19.73 -11.58
N SER A 56 -2.02 -18.94 -11.01
CA SER A 56 -2.92 -19.36 -9.95
C SER A 56 -4.35 -18.91 -10.20
N LYS A 57 -5.33 -19.73 -9.84
CA LYS A 57 -6.76 -19.40 -9.94
C LYS A 57 -7.29 -18.62 -8.74
N ASN A 58 -6.58 -18.61 -7.61
CA ASN A 58 -7.01 -17.93 -6.40
C ASN A 58 -6.42 -16.52 -6.32
N MET A 59 -6.96 -15.59 -7.11
CA MET A 59 -6.51 -14.21 -7.16
C MET A 59 -6.57 -13.49 -5.80
N ASP A 60 -7.47 -13.89 -4.91
CA ASP A 60 -7.63 -13.19 -3.62
C ASP A 60 -6.43 -13.44 -2.69
N SER A 61 -5.68 -14.52 -2.89
CA SER A 61 -4.45 -14.82 -2.12
C SER A 61 -3.29 -13.85 -2.38
N VAL A 62 -3.30 -13.07 -3.48
CA VAL A 62 -2.25 -12.07 -3.75
C VAL A 62 -2.69 -10.64 -3.38
N LEU A 63 -3.95 -10.44 -2.98
CA LEU A 63 -4.47 -9.11 -2.61
C LEU A 63 -3.66 -8.42 -1.52
N PRO A 64 -3.21 -9.09 -0.45
CA PRO A 64 -2.40 -8.46 0.58
C PRO A 64 -1.08 -7.90 0.04
N PHE A 65 -0.36 -8.69 -0.78
CA PHE A 65 0.87 -8.24 -1.44
C PHE A 65 0.64 -7.12 -2.45
N ALA A 66 -0.45 -7.19 -3.21
CA ALA A 66 -0.82 -6.14 -4.16
C ALA A 66 -1.13 -4.83 -3.42
N ALA A 67 -1.92 -4.89 -2.36
CA ALA A 67 -2.22 -3.72 -1.53
C ALA A 67 -0.96 -3.13 -0.88
N ALA A 68 -0.09 -3.97 -0.31
CA ALA A 68 1.19 -3.54 0.24
C ALA A 68 2.08 -2.84 -0.82
N MET A 69 2.11 -3.34 -2.06
CA MET A 69 2.82 -2.68 -3.16
C MET A 69 2.27 -1.28 -3.48
N GLU A 70 0.96 -1.08 -3.40
CA GLU A 70 0.36 0.25 -3.59
C GLU A 70 0.64 1.18 -2.39
N MET A 71 0.74 0.65 -1.17
CA MET A 71 1.19 1.41 0.01
C MET A 71 2.66 1.84 -0.17
N ILE A 72 3.53 0.93 -0.64
CA ILE A 72 4.92 1.22 -1.01
C ILE A 72 4.98 2.35 -2.04
N HIS A 73 4.17 2.26 -3.08
CA HIS A 73 4.11 3.34 -4.07
C HIS A 73 3.63 4.65 -3.45
N THR A 74 2.61 4.60 -2.60
CA THR A 74 2.00 5.82 -2.06
C THR A 74 2.92 6.52 -1.06
N TYR A 75 3.68 5.80 -0.20
CA TYR A 75 4.62 6.48 0.68
C TYR A 75 5.69 7.22 -0.12
N SER A 76 6.22 6.62 -1.18
CA SER A 76 7.27 7.27 -1.99
C SER A 76 6.78 8.61 -2.52
N LEU A 77 5.54 8.67 -3.03
CA LEU A 77 4.95 9.91 -3.51
C LEU A 77 4.76 10.95 -2.40
N ILE A 78 4.41 10.55 -1.18
CA ILE A 78 4.26 11.48 -0.06
C ILE A 78 5.60 12.15 0.27
N HIS A 79 6.67 11.36 0.30
CA HIS A 79 8.01 11.87 0.56
C HIS A 79 8.57 12.67 -0.62
N ASP A 80 8.34 12.22 -1.85
CA ASP A 80 8.72 12.94 -3.08
C ASP A 80 8.06 14.33 -3.13
N ASP A 81 6.81 14.44 -2.69
CA ASP A 81 6.10 15.71 -2.63
C ASP A 81 6.68 16.72 -1.61
N LEU A 82 7.57 16.33 -0.70
CA LEU A 82 8.07 17.25 0.35
C LEU A 82 8.92 18.40 -0.23
N PRO A 83 9.00 19.57 0.44
CA PRO A 83 9.80 20.71 -0.01
C PRO A 83 11.30 20.42 -0.18
N CYS A 84 11.82 19.43 0.53
CA CYS A 84 13.20 19.00 0.40
C CYS A 84 13.46 18.04 -0.76
N MET A 85 12.42 17.61 -1.48
CA MET A 85 12.48 16.71 -2.63
C MET A 85 11.93 17.42 -3.88
N ASP A 86 10.71 17.13 -4.33
CA ASP A 86 10.14 17.74 -5.54
C ASP A 86 9.40 19.07 -5.26
N ASP A 87 9.07 19.36 -3.99
CA ASP A 87 8.32 20.57 -3.57
C ASP A 87 6.98 20.75 -4.32
N ASP A 88 6.28 19.63 -4.57
CA ASP A 88 5.01 19.61 -5.28
C ASP A 88 3.86 20.09 -4.37
N ASP A 89 3.21 21.20 -4.72
CA ASP A 89 2.01 21.69 -4.02
C ASP A 89 0.75 20.84 -4.32
N LEU A 90 0.70 20.24 -5.52
CA LEU A 90 -0.48 19.54 -6.02
C LEU A 90 -0.12 18.19 -6.66
N ARG A 91 -0.92 17.17 -6.35
CA ARG A 91 -0.89 15.86 -7.01
C ARG A 91 -2.25 15.50 -7.55
N ARG A 92 -2.35 15.36 -8.87
CA ARG A 92 -3.60 15.08 -9.61
C ARG A 92 -4.72 16.10 -9.31
N GLY A 93 -4.35 17.37 -9.21
CA GLY A 93 -5.26 18.47 -8.93
C GLY A 93 -5.76 18.54 -7.49
N LYS A 94 -5.18 17.77 -6.56
CA LYS A 94 -5.45 17.86 -5.11
C LYS A 94 -4.18 18.30 -4.37
N PRO A 95 -4.29 19.03 -3.25
CA PRO A 95 -3.14 19.34 -2.40
C PRO A 95 -2.33 18.09 -2.04
N THR A 96 -1.01 18.19 -2.06
CA THR A 96 -0.15 17.10 -1.57
C THR A 96 -0.26 16.97 -0.05
N ASN A 97 0.20 15.84 0.49
CA ASN A 97 0.00 15.49 1.89
C ASN A 97 0.52 16.59 2.83
N HIS A 98 1.74 17.09 2.56
CA HIS A 98 2.37 18.11 3.39
C HIS A 98 1.67 19.46 3.31
N LYS A 99 0.96 19.77 2.21
CA LYS A 99 0.11 20.98 2.12
C LYS A 99 -1.14 20.90 2.97
N VAL A 100 -1.64 19.70 3.25
CA VAL A 100 -2.83 19.50 4.09
C VAL A 100 -2.46 19.36 5.56
N TYR A 101 -1.43 18.56 5.87
CA TYR A 101 -1.12 18.16 7.24
C TYR A 101 0.21 18.71 7.79
N GLY A 102 0.97 19.43 6.97
CA GLY A 102 2.33 19.86 7.30
C GLY A 102 3.38 18.79 7.04
N GLU A 103 4.63 19.22 6.89
CA GLU A 103 5.77 18.36 6.52
C GLU A 103 5.99 17.23 7.52
N ALA A 104 6.01 17.52 8.83
CA ALA A 104 6.27 16.52 9.86
C ALA A 104 5.25 15.37 9.84
N ILE A 105 3.97 15.68 9.67
CA ILE A 105 2.90 14.67 9.60
C ILE A 105 2.98 13.92 8.26
N ALA A 106 3.28 14.59 7.16
CA ALA A 106 3.47 13.92 5.87
C ALA A 106 4.65 12.94 5.90
N THR A 107 5.77 13.31 6.51
CA THR A 107 6.92 12.41 6.71
C THR A 107 6.50 11.15 7.48
N LEU A 108 5.83 11.33 8.63
CA LEU A 108 5.34 10.21 9.45
C LEU A 108 4.26 9.38 8.74
N ALA A 109 3.43 9.99 7.89
CA ALA A 109 2.45 9.27 7.08
C ALA A 109 3.13 8.39 6.04
N GLY A 110 4.22 8.86 5.41
CA GLY A 110 5.04 8.04 4.54
C GLY A 110 5.68 6.86 5.28
N ASP A 111 6.35 7.13 6.40
CA ASP A 111 6.98 6.09 7.23
C ASP A 111 5.96 5.05 7.71
N GLY A 112 4.79 5.52 8.14
CA GLY A 112 3.67 4.67 8.55
C GLY A 112 3.19 3.77 7.42
N LEU A 113 3.00 4.29 6.21
CA LEU A 113 2.58 3.49 5.05
C LEU A 113 3.60 2.43 4.64
N LEU A 114 4.89 2.76 4.67
CA LEU A 114 5.95 1.79 4.41
C LEU A 114 5.92 0.66 5.46
N ASN A 115 5.81 1.01 6.75
CA ASN A 115 5.74 0.02 7.82
C ASN A 115 4.48 -0.85 7.74
N GLU A 116 3.31 -0.28 7.44
CA GLU A 116 2.07 -1.02 7.26
C GLU A 116 2.17 -2.02 6.09
N ALA A 117 2.81 -1.61 4.98
CA ALA A 117 3.10 -2.51 3.87
C ALA A 117 3.95 -3.71 4.31
N MET A 118 5.00 -3.46 5.11
CA MET A 118 5.88 -4.51 5.63
C MET A 118 5.14 -5.45 6.58
N ILE A 119 4.32 -4.92 7.50
CA ILE A 119 3.49 -5.74 8.41
C ILE A 119 2.58 -6.67 7.62
N ILE A 120 1.90 -6.17 6.58
CA ILE A 120 1.04 -6.98 5.71
C ILE A 120 1.86 -8.10 5.07
N MET A 121 2.97 -7.77 4.41
CA MET A 121 3.79 -8.77 3.71
C MET A 121 4.37 -9.82 4.65
N PHE A 122 4.81 -9.43 5.85
CA PHE A 122 5.36 -10.36 6.82
C PHE A 122 4.29 -11.30 7.40
N ASN A 123 3.10 -10.80 7.73
CA ASN A 123 2.01 -11.66 8.20
C ASN A 123 1.66 -12.74 7.16
N GLU A 124 1.55 -12.37 5.89
CA GLU A 124 1.28 -13.33 4.80
C GLU A 124 2.41 -14.35 4.61
N CYS A 125 3.67 -13.92 4.72
CA CYS A 125 4.82 -14.81 4.64
C CYS A 125 4.88 -15.79 5.82
N LEU A 126 4.48 -15.37 7.01
CA LEU A 126 4.53 -16.17 8.24
C LEU A 126 3.34 -17.11 8.38
N ASP A 127 2.15 -16.69 7.95
CA ASP A 127 0.96 -17.54 7.86
C ASP A 127 1.14 -18.65 6.81
N GLY A 128 2.00 -18.40 5.82
CA GLY A 128 2.52 -19.40 4.89
C GLY A 128 3.49 -20.39 5.52
N ASP A 129 3.03 -21.24 6.43
CA ASP A 129 3.68 -22.47 6.93
C ASP A 129 5.22 -22.33 7.05
N ILE A 130 5.70 -21.75 8.15
CA ILE A 130 7.12 -21.52 8.52
C ILE A 130 8.05 -22.71 8.16
N LYS A 131 7.52 -23.94 8.13
CA LYS A 131 8.22 -25.15 7.69
C LYS A 131 8.70 -25.13 6.24
N LYS A 132 8.01 -24.44 5.31
CA LYS A 132 8.40 -24.36 3.89
C LYS A 132 9.55 -23.39 3.63
N ILE A 133 9.65 -22.31 4.40
CA ILE A 133 10.74 -21.33 4.27
C ILE A 133 12.04 -21.94 4.82
N SER A 134 11.96 -22.64 5.97
CA SER A 134 13.09 -23.40 6.51
C SER A 134 13.64 -24.41 5.48
N TYR A 135 12.77 -25.19 4.83
CA TYR A 135 13.20 -26.17 3.82
C TYR A 135 13.86 -25.57 2.58
N ARG A 136 13.68 -24.27 2.28
CA ARG A 136 14.29 -23.64 1.10
C ARG A 136 15.65 -23.00 1.39
N MET A 137 15.95 -22.72 2.66
CA MET A 137 17.22 -22.16 3.12
C MET A 137 18.29 -23.23 3.38
N TYR A 138 17.91 -24.50 3.55
CA TYR A 138 18.85 -25.63 3.72
C TYR A 138 19.34 -26.24 2.39
N TYR A 139 18.85 -25.78 1.24
CA TYR A 139 19.24 -26.28 -0.09
C TYR A 139 19.80 -25.19 -1.02
N LEU A 140 20.28 -24.09 -0.45
CA LEU A 140 21.20 -23.12 -1.07
C LEU A 140 22.43 -23.00 -0.18
#